data_AF-A0A806KGJ4-F1
#
_entry.id   AF-A0A806KGJ4-F1
#
_cell.length_a   1.000
_cell.length_b   1.000
_cell.length_c   1.000
_cell.angle_alpha   90.00
_cell.angle_beta   90.00
_cell.angle_gamma   90.00
#
_symmetry.space_group_name_H-M   'P 1'
#
loop_
_entity.id
_entity.type
_entity.pdbx_description
1 polymer ?
#
loop_
_entity_poly.entity_id
_entity_poly.type
_entity_poly.pdbx_seq_one_letter_code
_entity_poly.pdbx_strand_id
1 'polypeptide(L)'
;MGDSFRGQLDPVKGFLISQDEQLNRLAGQRLFVTWFNNEPNYDLGRGRQEVFSLSTLPQKYLPWRPVSIDPTILNENSGPLRFIHQVVSDTHFDDPLRLVNIPSRSFSDFERQALASYFEISLMNSDMEVFGGWLDTALEWWQVNREAVIQTDRYFRELYSDNETLEQVNEYMEKILAILVNFSSYQYNLSYNDDYSIDVLKEFLLNTKDGDCVEFSNTLALLGRLAGIPSRVVTGYLAAEELQTSAHLRGLAALRERIPVLQDFPFDNLFMVTNLHAHSWTQFYIPEYGWLDFEATSFALPPVGGGDFNTWDVVIPLINENRVFSPVRQFPWRAVLRAAGILAVFALILAYILRYVREAVLYFGAQRGGRTGARCLYLLLLARLAADGKPIKPASKTALEYAELFPGMSGDSHLLAFASLYSELRWREFGDRAEIDNRFRLLEREYRDILAATQRKGILKRLIRIFSLRGLAYL
;
A
#
# COMPACT_ATOMS: atom_id res chain seq x y z
N MET A 1 -14.79 9.90 13.50
CA MET A 1 -16.06 10.66 13.40
C MET A 1 -17.06 10.05 14.37
N GLY A 2 -17.59 10.84 15.31
CA GLY A 2 -18.44 10.34 16.39
C GLY A 2 -19.94 10.47 16.08
N ASP A 3 -20.74 9.52 16.56
CA ASP A 3 -22.20 9.54 16.49
C ASP A 3 -22.88 9.42 17.86
N SER A 4 -22.16 8.92 18.87
CA SER A 4 -22.65 8.81 20.24
C SER A 4 -21.59 9.24 21.25
N PHE A 5 -21.99 10.11 22.17
CA PHE A 5 -21.18 10.74 23.19
C PHE A 5 -21.73 10.33 24.56
N ARG A 6 -20.93 9.59 25.33
CA ARG A 6 -21.33 8.94 26.58
C ARG A 6 -20.60 9.57 27.75
N GLY A 7 -21.28 10.45 28.46
CA GLY A 7 -20.72 11.23 29.57
C GLY A 7 -21.42 11.03 30.91
N GLN A 8 -22.54 10.32 30.97
CA GLN A 8 -23.13 9.96 32.26
C GLN A 8 -22.53 8.64 32.73
N LEU A 9 -22.03 8.57 33.95
CA LEU A 9 -21.48 7.34 34.53
C LEU A 9 -22.52 6.67 35.44
N ASP A 10 -22.91 5.44 35.10
CA ASP A 10 -23.75 4.58 35.94
C ASP A 10 -22.86 3.62 36.76
N PRO A 11 -23.10 3.45 38.08
CA PRO A 11 -22.29 2.62 38.97
C PRO A 11 -22.21 1.14 38.58
N VAL A 12 -23.12 0.67 37.73
CA VAL A 12 -23.20 -0.74 37.32
C VAL A 12 -22.93 -0.85 35.83
N LYS A 13 -23.63 -0.05 35.01
CA LYS A 13 -23.62 -0.16 33.56
C LYS A 13 -22.47 0.57 32.87
N GLY A 14 -21.68 1.38 33.59
CA GLY A 14 -20.62 2.18 33.00
C GLY A 14 -21.15 3.42 32.27
N PHE A 15 -20.48 3.83 31.18
CA PHE A 15 -20.80 5.09 30.50
C PHE A 15 -22.06 4.99 29.63
N LEU A 16 -23.06 5.78 29.99
CA LEU A 16 -24.33 5.92 29.29
C LEU A 16 -24.32 7.11 28.32
N ILE A 17 -25.16 7.03 27.28
CA ILE A 17 -25.39 8.12 26.34
C ILE A 17 -25.89 9.36 27.09
N SER A 18 -25.15 10.47 26.96
CA SER A 18 -25.52 11.74 27.56
C SER A 18 -26.78 12.29 26.90
N GLN A 19 -27.90 12.34 27.63
CA GLN A 19 -29.18 12.85 27.11
C GLN A 19 -29.13 14.35 26.82
N ASP A 20 -28.38 15.10 27.62
CA ASP A 20 -28.26 16.56 27.48
C ASP A 20 -27.20 16.99 26.45
N GLU A 21 -26.39 16.05 25.95
CA GLU A 21 -25.36 16.33 24.96
C GLU A 21 -26.00 16.72 23.61
N GLN A 22 -25.69 17.94 23.17
CA GLN A 22 -26.24 18.50 21.94
C GLN A 22 -25.81 17.68 20.72
N LEU A 23 -24.58 17.18 20.69
CA LEU A 23 -24.05 16.40 19.58
C LEU A 23 -24.82 15.09 19.37
N ASN A 24 -25.25 14.40 20.45
CA ASN A 24 -26.09 13.20 20.37
C ASN A 24 -27.43 13.51 19.69
N ARG A 25 -28.04 14.64 20.05
CA ARG A 25 -29.29 15.08 19.42
C ARG A 25 -29.06 15.42 17.95
N LEU A 26 -28.02 16.19 17.64
CA LEU A 26 -27.71 16.61 16.27
C LEU A 26 -27.40 15.43 15.35
N ALA A 27 -26.69 14.41 15.83
CA ALA A 27 -26.38 13.20 15.07
C ALA A 27 -27.65 12.52 14.52
N GLY A 28 -28.66 12.33 15.38
CA GLY A 28 -29.93 11.69 15.02
C GLY A 28 -31.05 12.62 14.51
N GLN A 29 -30.93 13.93 14.71
CA GLN A 29 -32.01 14.87 14.39
C GLN A 29 -32.09 15.18 12.90
N ARG A 30 -33.32 15.23 12.37
CA ARG A 30 -33.58 15.76 11.02
C ARG A 30 -33.60 17.28 11.07
N LEU A 31 -32.63 17.90 10.39
CA LEU A 31 -32.54 19.35 10.26
C LEU A 31 -33.33 19.84 9.04
N PHE A 32 -34.00 21.00 9.17
CA PHE A 32 -34.69 21.67 8.05
C PHE A 32 -33.84 22.80 7.44
N VAL A 33 -32.94 23.35 8.23
CA VAL A 33 -31.98 24.40 7.87
C VAL A 33 -30.63 24.03 8.44
N THR A 34 -29.56 24.58 7.88
CA THR A 34 -28.20 24.40 8.42
C THR A 34 -28.16 24.84 9.87
N TRP A 35 -27.65 23.96 10.73
CA TRP A 35 -27.35 24.28 12.12
C TRP A 35 -25.96 24.89 12.21
N PHE A 36 -25.78 25.91 13.05
CA PHE A 36 -24.49 26.57 13.28
C PHE A 36 -24.13 26.49 14.76
N ASN A 37 -22.86 26.21 15.02
CA ASN A 37 -22.29 26.25 16.35
C ASN A 37 -21.95 27.69 16.72
N ASN A 38 -22.49 28.13 17.86
CA ASN A 38 -22.27 29.46 18.40
C ASN A 38 -21.24 29.47 19.53
N GLU A 39 -20.64 28.33 19.88
CA GLU A 39 -19.63 28.23 20.92
C GLU A 39 -18.29 28.83 20.44
N PRO A 40 -17.63 29.66 21.27
CA PRO A 40 -16.39 30.33 20.90
C PRO A 40 -15.26 29.33 20.72
N ASN A 41 -14.50 29.43 19.62
CA ASN A 41 -13.37 28.54 19.40
C ASN A 41 -12.28 28.76 20.46
N TYR A 42 -12.13 27.77 21.35
CA TYR A 42 -11.16 27.81 22.44
C TYR A 42 -9.75 27.44 21.94
N ASP A 43 -9.67 26.49 21.01
CA ASP A 43 -8.41 25.91 20.54
C ASP A 43 -8.00 26.51 19.17
N LEU A 44 -6.94 27.30 19.19
CA LEU A 44 -6.36 27.92 18.00
C LEU A 44 -5.62 26.91 17.10
N GLY A 45 -5.32 25.71 17.60
CA GLY A 45 -4.66 24.63 16.85
C GLY A 45 -5.60 23.85 15.93
N ARG A 46 -6.91 24.15 15.91
CA ARG A 46 -7.87 23.44 15.07
C ARG A 46 -7.90 24.00 13.66
N GLY A 47 -7.84 23.10 12.67
CA GLY A 47 -8.01 23.39 11.26
C GLY A 47 -9.45 23.14 10.82
N ARG A 48 -9.98 24.01 9.96
CA ARG A 48 -11.31 23.81 9.37
C ARG A 48 -11.28 22.67 8.37
N GLN A 49 -12.21 21.72 8.53
CA GLN A 49 -12.41 20.58 7.65
C GLN A 49 -13.86 20.51 7.22
N GLU A 50 -14.07 20.28 5.92
CA GLU A 50 -15.38 19.97 5.37
C GLU A 50 -15.46 18.48 5.05
N VAL A 51 -16.47 17.81 5.58
CA VAL A 51 -16.70 16.39 5.38
C VAL A 51 -18.04 16.20 4.68
N PHE A 52 -17.97 15.72 3.45
CA PHE A 52 -19.12 15.30 2.67
C PHE A 52 -19.31 13.79 2.81
N SER A 53 -20.50 13.35 3.20
CA SER A 53 -20.79 11.95 3.48
C SER A 53 -21.92 11.42 2.63
N LEU A 54 -21.66 10.27 1.98
CA LEU A 54 -22.67 9.40 1.38
C LEU A 54 -22.80 8.16 2.27
N SER A 55 -23.99 7.94 2.83
CA SER A 55 -24.20 6.93 3.87
C SER A 55 -25.39 6.02 3.57
N THR A 56 -25.27 4.76 3.98
CA THR A 56 -26.38 3.81 4.09
C THR A 56 -27.19 4.02 5.39
N LEU A 57 -26.61 4.74 6.36
CA LEU A 57 -27.15 4.98 7.68
C LEU A 57 -27.74 6.40 7.77
N PRO A 58 -28.90 6.57 8.42
CA PRO A 58 -29.59 7.86 8.51
C PRO A 58 -28.92 8.84 9.49
N GLN A 59 -28.06 8.35 10.37
CA GLN A 59 -27.35 9.16 11.36
C GLN A 59 -26.26 9.99 10.69
N LYS A 60 -25.99 11.16 11.27
CA LYS A 60 -24.86 12.00 10.89
C LYS A 60 -23.66 11.65 11.76
N TYR A 61 -22.51 11.48 11.13
CA TYR A 61 -21.24 11.24 11.82
C TYR A 61 -20.51 12.55 11.89
N LEU A 62 -20.33 13.06 13.11
CA LEU A 62 -19.82 14.39 13.34
C LEU A 62 -18.29 14.29 13.47
N PRO A 63 -17.52 14.92 12.56
CA PRO A 63 -16.14 15.24 12.86
C PRO A 63 -16.15 16.21 14.04
N TRP A 64 -15.12 16.10 14.88
CA TRP A 64 -15.07 16.79 16.15
C TRP A 64 -15.39 18.30 16.06
N ARG A 65 -16.13 18.84 17.03
CA ARG A 65 -16.54 20.26 17.13
C ARG A 65 -17.12 20.82 15.79
N PRO A 66 -18.30 20.35 15.38
CA PRO A 66 -18.95 20.87 14.18
C PRO A 66 -19.17 22.38 14.32
N VAL A 67 -18.83 23.11 13.26
CA VAL A 67 -19.11 24.53 13.02
C VAL A 67 -20.48 24.67 12.37
N SER A 68 -20.77 23.82 11.38
CA SER A 68 -22.08 23.77 10.76
C SER A 68 -22.44 22.35 10.32
N ILE A 69 -23.73 22.05 10.39
CA ILE A 69 -24.29 20.76 9.98
C ILE A 69 -25.42 21.03 9.02
N ASP A 70 -25.28 20.57 7.79
CA ASP A 70 -26.33 20.72 6.78
C ASP A 70 -27.45 19.70 6.96
N PRO A 71 -28.65 19.99 6.43
CA PRO A 71 -29.75 19.03 6.37
C PRO A 71 -29.35 17.72 5.70
N THR A 72 -29.70 16.59 6.32
CA THR A 72 -29.54 15.28 5.68
C THR A 72 -30.55 15.15 4.53
N ILE A 73 -30.03 15.02 3.31
CA ILE A 73 -30.81 14.81 2.10
C ILE A 73 -30.98 13.30 1.90
N LEU A 74 -32.24 12.86 1.74
CA LEU A 74 -32.55 11.51 1.30
C LEU A 74 -32.63 11.49 -0.23
N ASN A 75 -31.72 10.80 -0.87
CA ASN A 75 -31.73 10.55 -2.31
C ASN A 75 -32.19 9.11 -2.57
N GLU A 76 -33.42 8.94 -3.04
CA GLU A 76 -34.00 7.62 -3.32
C GLU A 76 -33.38 6.94 -4.56
N ASN A 77 -32.71 7.71 -5.42
CA ASN A 77 -32.18 7.24 -6.70
C ASN A 77 -30.71 6.82 -6.65
N SER A 78 -29.97 7.06 -5.55
CA SER A 78 -28.53 6.77 -5.42
C SER A 78 -28.19 5.38 -4.88
N GLY A 79 -29.12 4.41 -4.98
CA GLY A 79 -28.86 3.03 -4.57
C GLY A 79 -28.83 2.86 -3.04
N PRO A 80 -27.83 2.19 -2.45
CA PRO A 80 -27.76 1.98 -0.98
C PRO A 80 -27.35 3.25 -0.21
N LEU A 81 -26.55 4.11 -0.84
CA LEU A 81 -26.03 5.35 -0.25
C LEU A 81 -27.06 6.47 -0.43
N ARG A 82 -28.14 6.38 0.33
CA ARG A 82 -29.30 7.27 0.20
C ARG A 82 -29.22 8.51 1.06
N PHE A 83 -28.39 8.51 2.11
CA PHE A 83 -28.28 9.64 3.02
C PHE A 83 -27.06 10.47 2.67
N ILE A 84 -27.29 11.75 2.35
CA ILE A 84 -26.26 12.71 2.01
C ILE A 84 -26.27 13.79 3.08
N HIS A 85 -25.11 14.07 3.66
CA HIS A 85 -24.95 15.19 4.59
C HIS A 85 -23.56 15.78 4.48
N GLN A 86 -23.45 17.05 4.84
CA GLN A 86 -22.20 17.77 4.92
C GLN A 86 -22.06 18.35 6.32
N VAL A 87 -20.85 18.21 6.87
CA VAL A 87 -20.48 18.77 8.16
C VAL A 87 -19.20 19.55 7.98
N VAL A 88 -19.19 20.79 8.47
CA VAL A 88 -17.98 21.58 8.62
C VAL A 88 -17.59 21.54 10.08
N SER A 89 -16.35 21.20 10.36
CA SER A 89 -15.82 21.02 11.70
C SER A 89 -14.47 21.69 11.85
N ASP A 90 -14.16 22.17 13.05
CA ASP A 90 -12.81 22.60 13.38
C ASP A 90 -12.11 21.41 14.08
N THR A 91 -11.28 20.68 13.32
CA THR A 91 -10.63 19.43 13.75
C THR A 91 -9.22 19.71 14.24
N HIS A 92 -8.80 19.04 15.31
CA HIS A 92 -7.39 19.04 15.74
C HIS A 92 -6.67 17.94 14.96
N PHE A 93 -5.69 18.31 14.12
CA PHE A 93 -4.98 17.37 13.24
C PHE A 93 -3.66 16.87 13.82
N ASP A 94 -3.11 17.59 14.80
CA ASP A 94 -1.90 17.18 15.50
C ASP A 94 -2.22 16.12 16.56
N ASP A 95 -1.17 15.45 17.04
CA ASP A 95 -1.29 14.58 18.19
C ASP A 95 -1.55 15.42 19.46
N PRO A 96 -2.69 15.25 20.15
CA PRO A 96 -3.03 16.04 21.33
C PRO A 96 -2.04 15.86 22.48
N LEU A 97 -1.26 14.77 22.50
CA LEU A 97 -0.22 14.57 23.50
C LEU A 97 0.92 15.58 23.38
N ARG A 98 1.09 16.27 22.23
CA ARG A 98 2.06 17.36 22.07
C ARG A 98 1.82 18.53 23.04
N LEU A 99 0.61 18.63 23.57
CA LEU A 99 0.28 19.61 24.60
C LEU A 99 1.02 19.38 25.92
N VAL A 100 1.76 18.27 26.07
CA VAL A 100 2.52 17.98 27.29
C VAL A 100 3.58 19.05 27.62
N ASN A 101 4.13 19.71 26.60
CA ASN A 101 5.08 20.82 26.75
C ASN A 101 4.42 22.19 26.77
N ILE A 102 3.09 22.26 26.68
CA ILE A 102 2.35 23.52 26.62
C ILE A 102 1.56 23.68 27.91
N PRO A 103 1.79 24.75 28.70
CA PRO A 103 1.16 24.89 30.01
C PRO A 103 -0.36 24.98 29.85
N SER A 104 -1.07 24.43 30.84
CA SER A 104 -2.53 24.55 30.94
C SER A 104 -2.89 25.06 32.32
N ARG A 105 -3.85 25.97 32.38
CA ARG A 105 -4.37 26.52 33.65
C ARG A 105 -5.32 25.54 34.35
N SER A 106 -5.56 25.76 35.64
CA SER A 106 -6.63 25.05 36.35
C SER A 106 -8.03 25.40 35.81
N PHE A 107 -8.98 24.47 35.97
CA PHE A 107 -10.40 24.71 35.69
C PHE A 107 -10.95 25.87 36.51
N SER A 108 -11.64 26.79 35.83
CA SER A 108 -12.43 27.85 36.46
C SER A 108 -13.69 27.30 37.14
N ASP A 109 -14.28 28.05 38.06
CA ASP A 109 -15.54 27.65 38.72
C ASP A 109 -16.67 27.44 37.71
N PHE A 110 -16.71 28.26 36.66
CA PHE A 110 -17.67 28.10 35.56
C PHE A 110 -17.46 26.78 34.81
N GLU A 111 -16.23 26.43 34.45
CA GLU A 111 -15.95 25.15 33.78
C GLU A 111 -16.25 23.96 34.68
N ARG A 112 -15.93 24.05 35.98
CA ARG A 112 -16.27 23.00 36.96
C ARG A 112 -17.77 22.78 37.04
N GLN A 113 -18.55 23.84 37.02
CA GLN A 113 -20.01 23.75 37.03
C GLN A 113 -20.56 23.22 35.69
N ALA A 114 -20.07 23.74 34.56
CA ALA A 114 -20.51 23.34 33.23
C ALA A 114 -20.17 21.88 32.89
N LEU A 115 -19.05 21.38 33.43
CA LEU A 115 -18.54 20.03 33.21
C LEU A 115 -18.84 19.08 34.38
N ALA A 116 -19.70 19.46 35.34
CA ALA A 116 -19.92 18.72 36.57
C ALA A 116 -20.30 17.24 36.33
N SER A 117 -21.17 16.97 35.36
CA SER A 117 -21.56 15.59 34.97
C SER A 117 -20.41 14.75 34.41
N TYR A 118 -19.37 15.42 33.90
CA TYR A 118 -18.17 14.79 33.36
C TYR A 118 -17.04 14.64 34.39
N PHE A 119 -17.17 15.29 35.54
CA PHE A 119 -16.35 15.06 36.74
C PHE A 119 -16.94 13.98 37.65
N GLU A 120 -18.26 13.79 37.62
CA GLU A 120 -18.96 12.92 38.54
C GLU A 120 -18.46 11.47 38.47
N ILE A 121 -18.15 10.92 39.64
CA ILE A 121 -17.74 9.53 39.86
C ILE A 121 -18.72 8.90 40.83
N SER A 122 -19.75 8.27 40.27
CA SER A 122 -20.79 7.59 41.03
C SER A 122 -20.52 6.09 41.04
N LEU A 123 -19.39 5.70 41.66
CA LEU A 123 -19.00 4.29 41.85
C LEU A 123 -19.25 3.83 43.29
N MET A 124 -19.32 2.51 43.50
CA MET A 124 -19.29 1.94 44.84
C MET A 124 -17.91 2.18 45.49
N ASN A 125 -17.86 2.32 46.82
CA ASN A 125 -16.59 2.57 47.54
C ASN A 125 -15.52 1.49 47.25
N SER A 126 -15.93 0.23 47.13
CA SER A 126 -15.02 -0.86 46.78
C SER A 126 -14.39 -0.68 45.39
N ASP A 127 -15.17 -0.18 44.43
CA ASP A 127 -14.69 0.04 43.07
C ASP A 127 -13.80 1.28 43.01
N MET A 128 -14.15 2.32 43.77
CA MET A 128 -13.30 3.50 43.95
C MET A 128 -11.91 3.13 44.49
N GLU A 129 -11.84 2.25 45.49
CA GLU A 129 -10.56 1.77 46.04
C GLU A 129 -9.74 1.00 45.00
N VAL A 130 -10.40 0.17 44.18
CA VAL A 130 -9.75 -0.62 43.13
C VAL A 130 -9.17 0.28 42.04
N PHE A 131 -10.00 1.11 41.40
CA PHE A 131 -9.56 1.97 40.31
C PHE A 131 -8.61 3.07 40.80
N GLY A 132 -8.87 3.62 41.98
CA GLY A 132 -8.01 4.63 42.62
C GLY A 132 -6.63 4.07 42.95
N GLY A 133 -6.56 2.88 43.57
CA GLY A 133 -5.29 2.24 43.89
C GLY A 133 -4.46 1.90 42.64
N TRP A 134 -5.12 1.47 41.55
CA TRP A 134 -4.44 1.29 40.26
C TRP A 134 -3.91 2.61 39.72
N LEU A 135 -4.73 3.68 39.74
CA LEU A 135 -4.34 4.99 39.24
C LEU A 135 -3.16 5.57 40.01
N ASP A 136 -3.18 5.51 41.34
CA ASP A 136 -2.09 5.99 42.20
C ASP A 136 -0.78 5.27 41.86
N THR A 137 -0.84 3.95 41.65
CA THR A 137 0.31 3.15 41.23
C THR A 137 0.84 3.59 39.86
N ALA A 138 -0.06 3.81 38.89
CA ALA A 138 0.30 4.25 37.55
C ALA A 138 0.96 5.64 37.55
N LEU A 139 0.44 6.57 38.35
CA LEU A 139 0.98 7.91 38.52
C LEU A 139 2.35 7.87 39.20
N GLU A 140 2.51 7.12 40.28
CA GLU A 140 3.80 6.95 40.96
C GLU A 140 4.85 6.33 40.04
N TRP A 141 4.47 5.27 39.31
CA TRP A 141 5.36 4.63 38.34
C TRP A 141 5.83 5.61 37.27
N TRP A 142 4.91 6.42 36.74
CA TRP A 142 5.26 7.43 35.73
C TRP A 142 6.24 8.46 36.28
N GLN A 143 5.99 9.01 37.47
CA GLN A 143 6.91 9.97 38.11
C GLN A 143 8.33 9.42 38.27
N VAL A 144 8.48 8.12 38.57
CA VAL A 144 9.79 7.48 38.75
C VAL A 144 10.47 7.13 37.41
N ASN A 145 9.71 6.68 36.41
CA ASN A 145 10.27 6.07 35.18
C ASN A 145 10.21 6.98 33.95
N ARG A 146 9.53 8.14 34.03
CA ARG A 146 9.28 9.05 32.91
C ARG A 146 10.53 9.40 32.12
N GLU A 147 11.61 9.80 32.78
CA GLU A 147 12.85 10.17 32.08
C GLU A 147 13.42 9.01 31.26
N ALA A 148 13.42 7.79 31.82
CA ALA A 148 13.88 6.60 31.12
C ALA A 148 12.98 6.27 29.92
N VAL A 149 11.65 6.32 30.08
CA VAL A 149 10.70 6.12 28.99
C VAL A 149 10.96 7.12 27.86
N ILE A 150 11.04 8.41 28.21
CA ILE A 150 11.31 9.47 27.25
C ILE A 150 12.63 9.24 26.52
N GLN A 151 13.71 8.86 27.19
CA GLN A 151 15.00 8.67 26.53
C GLN A 151 15.06 7.43 25.63
N THR A 152 14.35 6.37 25.98
CA THR A 152 14.42 5.07 25.27
C THR A 152 13.53 5.00 24.05
N ASP A 153 12.38 5.68 24.07
CA ASP A 153 11.39 5.60 23.01
C ASP A 153 11.46 6.80 22.06
N ARG A 154 11.40 6.57 20.74
CA ARG A 154 11.49 7.65 19.74
C ARG A 154 10.29 8.60 19.82
N TYR A 155 9.08 8.06 19.95
CA TYR A 155 7.85 8.84 19.95
C TYR A 155 7.83 9.81 21.13
N PHE A 156 8.20 9.33 22.33
CA PHE A 156 8.29 10.21 23.50
C PHE A 156 9.42 11.24 23.39
N ARG A 157 10.59 10.90 22.81
CA ARG A 157 11.62 11.94 22.55
C ARG A 157 11.11 13.05 21.65
N GLU A 158 10.37 12.71 20.61
CA GLU A 158 9.79 13.70 19.70
C GLU A 158 8.74 14.54 20.43
N LEU A 159 7.90 13.91 21.26
CA LEU A 159 6.88 14.57 22.07
C LEU A 159 7.48 15.62 23.01
N TYR A 160 8.64 15.35 23.60
CA TYR A 160 9.32 16.24 24.56
C TYR A 160 10.45 17.07 23.92
N SER A 161 10.62 17.03 22.60
CA SER A 161 11.78 17.61 21.92
C SER A 161 11.93 19.13 22.08
N ASP A 162 10.82 19.85 22.26
CA ASP A 162 10.79 21.29 22.45
C ASP A 162 11.06 21.73 23.90
N ASN A 163 11.18 20.78 24.83
CA ASN A 163 11.34 21.05 26.25
C ASN A 163 12.77 20.76 26.71
N GLU A 164 13.58 21.82 26.86
CA GLU A 164 14.98 21.71 27.28
C GLU A 164 15.13 21.08 28.67
N THR A 165 14.13 21.28 29.53
CA THR A 165 14.04 20.71 30.87
C THR A 165 12.89 19.72 30.90
N LEU A 166 13.08 18.49 31.37
CA LEU A 166 11.98 17.51 31.48
C LEU A 166 10.97 17.86 32.60
N GLU A 167 10.67 19.13 32.82
CA GLU A 167 9.67 19.62 33.78
C GLU A 167 8.25 19.25 33.33
N GLN A 168 7.39 19.02 34.31
CA GLN A 168 5.96 18.80 34.11
C GLN A 168 5.28 20.14 33.83
N VAL A 169 5.14 20.47 32.55
CA VAL A 169 4.54 21.74 32.10
C VAL A 169 3.01 21.66 32.08
N ASN A 170 2.45 20.51 31.67
CA ASN A 170 1.02 20.26 31.63
C ASN A 170 0.61 19.08 32.51
N GLU A 171 0.04 19.38 33.68
CA GLU A 171 -0.32 18.34 34.66
C GLU A 171 -1.36 17.35 34.12
N TYR A 172 -2.33 17.83 33.33
CA TYR A 172 -3.37 16.98 32.76
C TYR A 172 -2.82 15.98 31.75
N MET A 173 -1.95 16.43 30.85
CA MET A 173 -1.31 15.56 29.87
C MET A 173 -0.42 14.51 30.53
N GLU A 174 0.33 14.88 31.57
CA GLU A 174 1.19 13.96 32.30
C GLU A 174 0.38 12.86 33.03
N LYS A 175 -0.80 13.19 33.59
CA LYS A 175 -1.71 12.17 34.15
C LYS A 175 -2.29 11.25 33.07
N ILE A 176 -2.68 11.80 31.92
CA ILE A 176 -3.19 11.02 30.78
C ILE A 176 -2.11 10.08 30.25
N LEU A 177 -0.88 10.56 30.07
CA LEU A 177 0.28 9.77 29.64
C LEU A 177 0.58 8.65 30.64
N ALA A 178 0.54 8.91 31.94
CA ALA A 178 0.74 7.88 32.95
C ALA A 178 -0.24 6.69 32.77
N ILE A 179 -1.51 6.98 32.49
CA ILE A 179 -2.53 5.96 32.24
C ILE A 179 -2.23 5.23 30.91
N LEU A 180 -2.04 5.97 29.82
CA LEU A 180 -1.81 5.43 28.48
C LEU A 180 -0.56 4.55 28.40
N VAL A 181 0.55 4.98 29.02
CA VAL A 181 1.79 4.20 29.07
C VAL A 181 1.60 2.88 29.82
N ASN A 182 0.81 2.86 30.89
CA ASN A 182 0.53 1.60 31.60
C ASN A 182 -0.27 0.62 30.73
N PHE A 183 -1.11 1.11 29.82
CA PHE A 183 -1.80 0.29 28.81
C PHE A 183 -0.86 -0.37 27.79
N SER A 184 0.41 0.02 27.70
CA SER A 184 1.39 -0.66 26.83
C SER A 184 1.71 -2.11 27.19
N SER A 185 1.31 -2.54 28.39
CA SER A 185 1.38 -3.94 28.82
C SER A 185 0.11 -4.75 28.52
N TYR A 186 -0.93 -4.13 27.97
CA TYR A 186 -2.25 -4.72 27.77
C TYR A 186 -2.37 -5.17 26.31
N GLN A 187 -3.06 -6.28 26.11
CA GLN A 187 -3.30 -6.87 24.80
C GLN A 187 -4.55 -6.25 24.17
N TYR A 188 -4.42 -5.72 22.96
CA TYR A 188 -5.58 -5.39 22.14
C TYR A 188 -6.10 -6.64 21.44
N ASN A 189 -7.40 -6.87 21.52
CA ASN A 189 -8.07 -7.98 20.87
C ASN A 189 -9.28 -7.46 20.08
N LEU A 190 -9.58 -8.16 18.99
CA LEU A 190 -10.69 -7.84 18.12
C LEU A 190 -11.87 -8.74 18.49
N SER A 191 -12.36 -8.53 19.70
CA SER A 191 -13.66 -9.03 20.13
C SER A 191 -14.76 -8.04 19.77
N TYR A 192 -16.00 -8.51 19.82
CA TYR A 192 -17.18 -7.65 19.81
C TYR A 192 -17.98 -7.98 21.06
N ASN A 193 -17.70 -7.27 22.15
CA ASN A 193 -18.47 -7.35 23.38
C ASN A 193 -18.98 -5.94 23.76
N ASP A 194 -20.30 -5.76 23.70
CA ASP A 194 -20.94 -4.49 24.08
C ASP A 194 -21.19 -4.39 25.61
N ASP A 195 -20.52 -5.20 26.43
CA ASP A 195 -20.57 -5.12 27.88
C ASP A 195 -19.41 -4.28 28.43
N TYR A 196 -19.73 -3.05 28.81
CA TYR A 196 -18.83 -2.08 29.46
C TYR A 196 -19.27 -1.79 30.89
N SER A 197 -19.88 -2.78 31.56
CA SER A 197 -20.21 -2.68 32.98
C SER A 197 -18.96 -2.47 33.84
N ILE A 198 -19.13 -1.86 35.01
CA ILE A 198 -18.02 -1.58 35.93
C ILE A 198 -17.28 -2.87 36.32
N ASP A 199 -17.98 -4.01 36.42
CA ASP A 199 -17.37 -5.31 36.69
C ASP A 199 -16.44 -5.77 35.55
N VAL A 200 -16.84 -5.59 34.29
CA VAL A 200 -15.99 -5.89 33.13
C VAL A 200 -14.77 -4.97 33.09
N LEU A 201 -14.94 -3.67 33.35
CA LEU A 201 -13.82 -2.72 33.36
C LEU A 201 -12.81 -3.05 34.49
N LYS A 202 -13.28 -3.50 35.65
CA LYS A 202 -12.40 -3.97 36.74
C LYS A 202 -11.62 -5.21 36.33
N GLU A 203 -12.30 -6.18 35.74
CA GLU A 203 -11.69 -7.43 35.28
C GLU A 203 -10.62 -7.16 34.21
N PHE A 204 -10.93 -6.28 33.25
CA PHE A 204 -9.98 -5.79 32.24
C PHE A 204 -8.75 -5.14 32.87
N LEU A 205 -8.95 -4.20 33.81
CA LEU A 205 -7.87 -3.41 34.38
C LEU A 205 -6.91 -4.23 35.24
N LEU A 206 -7.43 -5.18 36.02
CA LEU A 206 -6.63 -5.92 37.01
C LEU A 206 -6.17 -7.29 36.54
N ASN A 207 -7.02 -8.01 35.83
CA ASN A 207 -6.88 -9.45 35.66
C ASN A 207 -6.58 -9.83 34.22
N THR A 208 -7.51 -9.57 33.28
CA THR A 208 -7.34 -10.05 31.90
C THR A 208 -6.28 -9.26 31.16
N LYS A 209 -6.28 -7.92 31.32
CA LYS A 209 -5.44 -7.00 30.55
C LYS A 209 -5.48 -7.27 29.04
N ASP A 210 -6.63 -7.74 28.58
CA ASP A 210 -6.95 -8.17 27.22
C ASP A 210 -8.37 -7.68 26.94
N GLY A 211 -8.54 -6.83 25.93
CA GLY A 211 -9.80 -6.17 25.61
C GLY A 211 -9.80 -5.47 24.24
N ASP A 212 -10.96 -4.96 23.84
CA ASP A 212 -11.15 -4.22 22.60
C ASP A 212 -11.31 -2.71 22.84
N CYS A 213 -11.65 -1.95 21.79
CA CYS A 213 -11.73 -0.48 21.89
C CYS A 213 -12.68 0.00 22.99
N VAL A 214 -13.70 -0.79 23.34
CA VAL A 214 -14.67 -0.49 24.36
C VAL A 214 -14.03 -0.51 25.74
N GLU A 215 -13.34 -1.58 26.15
CA GLU A 215 -12.70 -1.66 27.47
C GLU A 215 -11.62 -0.58 27.64
N PHE A 216 -10.78 -0.38 26.62
CA PHE A 216 -9.71 0.61 26.66
C PHE A 216 -10.26 2.05 26.81
N SER A 217 -11.24 2.44 25.98
CA SER A 217 -11.80 3.80 26.02
C SER A 217 -12.62 4.06 27.31
N ASN A 218 -13.45 3.12 27.73
CA ASN A 218 -14.24 3.28 28.96
C ASN A 218 -13.36 3.34 30.20
N THR A 219 -12.34 2.46 30.29
CA THR A 219 -11.41 2.46 31.42
C THR A 219 -10.56 3.72 31.44
N LEU A 220 -10.07 4.19 30.28
CA LEU A 220 -9.34 5.46 30.18
C LEU A 220 -10.21 6.64 30.63
N ALA A 221 -11.46 6.71 30.19
CA ALA A 221 -12.38 7.76 30.59
C ALA A 221 -12.61 7.73 32.12
N LEU A 222 -12.83 6.55 32.69
CA LEU A 222 -13.05 6.39 34.13
C LEU A 222 -11.84 6.85 34.96
N LEU A 223 -10.65 6.38 34.59
CA LEU A 223 -9.39 6.74 35.26
C LEU A 223 -9.09 8.23 35.12
N GLY A 224 -9.39 8.84 33.98
CA GLY A 224 -9.24 10.29 33.83
C GLY A 224 -10.17 11.09 34.74
N ARG A 225 -11.41 10.63 35.00
CA ARG A 225 -12.28 11.28 36.01
C ARG A 225 -11.67 11.19 37.40
N LEU A 226 -11.18 10.00 37.77
CA LEU A 226 -10.51 9.77 39.05
C LEU A 226 -9.27 10.67 39.18
N ALA A 227 -8.57 10.93 38.08
CA ALA A 227 -7.45 11.86 38.00
C ALA A 227 -7.84 13.35 38.04
N GLY A 228 -9.14 13.66 38.12
CA GLY A 228 -9.68 15.02 38.15
C GLY A 228 -9.76 15.69 36.78
N ILE A 229 -9.91 14.91 35.71
CA ILE A 229 -10.00 15.38 34.32
C ILE A 229 -11.41 15.04 33.78
N PRO A 230 -12.20 16.02 33.31
CA PRO A 230 -13.49 15.75 32.69
C PRO A 230 -13.32 14.84 31.50
N SER A 231 -14.07 13.74 31.48
CA SER A 231 -13.92 12.72 30.45
C SER A 231 -15.26 12.22 29.95
N ARG A 232 -15.27 11.72 28.72
CA ARG A 232 -16.40 10.99 28.13
C ARG A 232 -15.92 9.99 27.10
N VAL A 233 -16.75 9.00 26.82
CA VAL A 233 -16.50 8.01 25.77
C VAL A 233 -17.24 8.43 24.51
N VAL A 234 -16.60 8.29 23.36
CA VAL A 234 -17.21 8.55 22.05
C VAL A 234 -17.17 7.27 21.23
N THR A 235 -18.30 6.90 20.65
CA THR A 235 -18.36 5.86 19.63
C THR A 235 -18.59 6.46 18.26
N GLY A 236 -18.18 5.74 17.23
CA GLY A 236 -18.45 6.08 15.84
C GLY A 236 -17.57 5.27 14.92
N TYR A 237 -16.97 5.94 13.95
CA TYR A 237 -16.13 5.28 12.94
C TYR A 237 -14.79 6.00 12.76
N LEU A 238 -13.72 5.22 12.64
CA LEU A 238 -12.43 5.72 12.19
C LEU A 238 -12.43 5.87 10.66
N ALA A 239 -11.92 7.00 10.19
CA ALA A 239 -11.69 7.28 8.79
C ALA A 239 -10.27 7.82 8.66
N ALA A 240 -9.34 6.94 8.30
CA ALA A 240 -7.93 7.24 8.18
C ALA A 240 -7.37 6.54 6.94
N GLU A 241 -6.29 7.09 6.38
CA GLU A 241 -5.67 6.60 5.15
C GLU A 241 -5.12 5.18 5.34
N GLU A 242 -4.56 4.92 6.51
CA GLU A 242 -3.96 3.65 6.91
C GLU A 242 -4.99 2.51 6.97
N LEU A 243 -6.27 2.85 7.13
CA LEU A 243 -7.37 1.87 7.16
C LEU A 243 -7.90 1.55 5.75
N GLN A 244 -7.48 2.29 4.71
CA GLN A 244 -7.93 2.10 3.33
C GLN A 244 -7.16 0.98 2.61
N THR A 245 -7.56 -0.26 2.86
CA THR A 245 -6.96 -1.42 2.17
C THR A 245 -7.20 -1.42 0.65
N SER A 246 -6.48 -2.27 -0.08
CA SER A 246 -6.68 -2.42 -1.53
C SER A 246 -8.12 -2.79 -1.91
N ALA A 247 -8.88 -3.45 -1.02
CA ALA A 247 -10.29 -3.74 -1.25
C ALA A 247 -11.15 -2.46 -1.18
N HIS A 248 -10.93 -1.63 -0.16
CA HIS A 248 -11.56 -0.31 -0.01
C HIS A 248 -11.30 0.58 -1.23
N LEU A 249 -10.03 0.70 -1.65
CA LEU A 249 -9.65 1.54 -2.81
C LEU A 249 -10.32 1.06 -4.11
N ARG A 250 -10.39 -0.26 -4.36
CA ARG A 250 -11.11 -0.79 -5.54
C ARG A 250 -12.61 -0.51 -5.46
N GLY A 251 -13.21 -0.72 -4.29
CA GLY A 251 -14.62 -0.43 -4.05
C GLY A 251 -14.94 1.04 -4.29
N LEU A 252 -14.09 1.92 -3.79
CA LEU A 252 -14.22 3.36 -3.93
C LEU A 252 -14.08 3.81 -5.39
N ALA A 253 -13.13 3.25 -6.14
CA ALA A 253 -13.00 3.49 -7.57
C ALA A 253 -14.28 3.08 -8.34
N ALA A 254 -14.88 1.94 -8.00
CA ALA A 254 -16.12 1.46 -8.60
C ALA A 254 -17.35 2.31 -8.23
N LEU A 255 -17.38 2.87 -7.01
CA LEU A 255 -18.42 3.82 -6.60
C LEU A 255 -18.25 5.17 -7.32
N ARG A 256 -17.03 5.68 -7.42
CA ARG A 256 -16.72 6.95 -8.09
C ARG A 256 -17.07 6.95 -9.57
N GLU A 257 -16.94 5.81 -10.25
CA GLU A 257 -17.40 5.64 -11.63
C GLU A 257 -18.93 5.80 -11.77
N ARG A 258 -19.70 5.41 -10.74
CA ARG A 258 -21.17 5.35 -10.78
C ARG A 258 -21.87 6.53 -10.13
N ILE A 259 -21.20 7.22 -9.21
CA ILE A 259 -21.77 8.32 -8.44
C ILE A 259 -21.04 9.62 -8.83
N PRO A 260 -21.63 10.45 -9.71
CA PRO A 260 -20.94 11.62 -10.27
C PRO A 260 -20.39 12.60 -9.23
N VAL A 261 -21.09 12.83 -8.11
CA VAL A 261 -20.62 13.76 -7.05
C VAL A 261 -19.28 13.33 -6.45
N LEU A 262 -18.92 12.04 -6.49
CA LEU A 262 -17.62 11.56 -6.01
C LEU A 262 -16.47 11.92 -6.97
N GLN A 263 -16.76 12.35 -8.20
CA GLN A 263 -15.75 12.74 -9.18
C GLN A 263 -15.19 14.14 -8.87
N ASP A 264 -15.96 14.97 -8.17
CA ASP A 264 -15.60 16.34 -7.77
C ASP A 264 -14.50 16.36 -6.68
N PHE A 265 -14.31 15.24 -5.98
CA PHE A 265 -13.30 15.09 -4.94
C PHE A 265 -12.03 14.40 -5.46
N PRO A 266 -10.83 14.84 -5.04
CA PRO A 266 -9.59 14.09 -5.26
C PRO A 266 -9.71 12.68 -4.68
N PHE A 267 -9.15 11.69 -5.37
CA PHE A 267 -9.29 10.29 -4.95
C PHE A 267 -8.65 10.02 -3.58
N ASP A 268 -7.51 10.66 -3.30
CA ASP A 268 -6.77 10.51 -2.05
C ASP A 268 -7.49 11.15 -0.85
N ASN A 269 -8.53 11.94 -1.10
CA ASN A 269 -9.39 12.55 -0.07
C ASN A 269 -10.69 11.78 0.15
N LEU A 270 -10.86 10.62 -0.49
CA LEU A 270 -12.06 9.81 -0.39
C LEU A 270 -11.77 8.57 0.47
N PHE A 271 -12.63 8.34 1.47
CA PHE A 271 -12.52 7.22 2.39
C PHE A 271 -13.75 6.32 2.29
N MET A 272 -13.53 5.02 2.21
CA MET A 272 -14.57 4.02 2.38
C MET A 272 -14.62 3.56 3.83
N VAL A 273 -15.72 3.89 4.50
CA VAL A 273 -15.96 3.54 5.90
C VAL A 273 -17.01 2.42 5.96
N THR A 274 -16.80 1.44 6.82
CA THR A 274 -17.60 0.20 6.94
C THR A 274 -17.77 -0.16 8.40
N ASN A 275 -18.61 -1.15 8.73
CA ASN A 275 -18.78 -1.65 10.10
C ASN A 275 -17.49 -2.18 10.74
N LEU A 276 -16.48 -2.55 9.94
CA LEU A 276 -15.16 -2.95 10.45
C LEU A 276 -14.36 -1.78 11.03
N HIS A 277 -14.73 -0.55 10.68
CA HIS A 277 -14.12 0.67 11.20
C HIS A 277 -14.89 1.26 12.38
N ALA A 278 -15.91 0.55 12.89
CA ALA A 278 -16.61 0.94 14.10
C ALA A 278 -15.61 0.95 15.26
N HIS A 279 -15.60 2.04 16.03
CA HIS A 279 -14.56 2.27 17.03
C HIS A 279 -15.05 3.13 18.18
N SER A 280 -14.35 3.02 19.32
CA SER A 280 -14.61 3.78 20.53
C SER A 280 -13.32 4.40 21.06
N TRP A 281 -13.37 5.66 21.45
CA TRP A 281 -12.23 6.41 22.00
C TRP A 281 -12.66 7.32 23.14
N THR A 282 -11.69 7.92 23.82
CA THR A 282 -11.95 8.79 24.98
C THR A 282 -11.77 10.24 24.60
N GLN A 283 -12.60 11.12 25.13
CA GLN A 283 -12.37 12.56 25.08
C GLN A 283 -12.07 13.10 26.47
N PHE A 284 -11.05 13.95 26.56
CA PHE A 284 -10.73 14.73 27.77
C PHE A 284 -10.92 16.22 27.49
N TYR A 285 -11.53 16.93 28.43
CA TYR A 285 -11.57 18.40 28.38
C TYR A 285 -10.30 18.97 29.00
N ILE A 286 -9.53 19.71 28.21
CA ILE A 286 -8.32 20.41 28.64
C ILE A 286 -8.60 21.91 28.61
N PRO A 287 -8.38 22.64 29.73
CA PRO A 287 -8.53 24.08 29.76
C PRO A 287 -7.77 24.76 28.61
N GLU A 288 -8.41 25.74 27.99
CA GLU A 288 -7.92 26.48 26.79
C GLU A 288 -8.05 25.70 25.47
N TYR A 289 -8.11 24.37 25.46
CA TYR A 289 -8.23 23.56 24.23
C TYR A 289 -9.63 22.94 24.04
N GLY A 290 -10.39 22.85 25.13
CA GLY A 290 -11.67 22.15 25.16
C GLY A 290 -11.49 20.63 25.11
N TRP A 291 -12.49 19.93 24.58
CA TRP A 291 -12.43 18.47 24.44
C TRP A 291 -11.46 18.04 23.32
N LEU A 292 -10.61 17.06 23.61
CA LEU A 292 -9.66 16.46 22.68
C LEU A 292 -9.82 14.95 22.66
N ASP A 293 -9.63 14.33 21.49
CA ASP A 293 -9.75 12.89 21.27
C ASP A 293 -8.46 12.16 21.68
N PHE A 294 -8.56 11.08 22.43
CA PHE A 294 -7.44 10.24 22.85
C PHE A 294 -7.70 8.78 22.50
N GLU A 295 -6.75 8.20 21.77
CA GLU A 295 -6.79 6.81 21.33
C GLU A 295 -5.97 5.90 22.27
N ALA A 296 -6.67 5.20 23.16
CA ALA A 296 -6.05 4.30 24.12
C ALA A 296 -5.44 3.05 23.46
N THR A 297 -6.06 2.55 22.39
CA THR A 297 -5.62 1.31 21.74
C THR A 297 -4.31 1.49 20.98
N SER A 298 -3.89 2.73 20.72
CA SER A 298 -2.60 3.03 20.08
C SER A 298 -1.40 2.69 20.97
N PHE A 299 -1.60 2.62 22.28
CA PHE A 299 -0.56 2.24 23.26
C PHE A 299 -0.52 0.74 23.52
N ALA A 300 -1.61 0.02 23.27
CA ALA A 300 -1.72 -1.41 23.56
C ALA A 300 -0.81 -2.29 22.70
N LEU A 301 -0.53 -3.50 23.17
CA LEU A 301 0.10 -4.53 22.36
C LEU A 301 -0.82 -4.88 21.18
N PRO A 302 -0.30 -4.90 19.94
CA PRO A 302 -1.11 -5.18 18.76
C PRO A 302 -1.67 -6.62 18.80
N PRO A 303 -2.80 -6.88 18.13
CA PRO A 303 -3.51 -8.15 18.23
C PRO A 303 -2.65 -9.33 17.76
N VAL A 304 -2.66 -10.42 18.53
CA VAL A 304 -1.86 -11.61 18.25
C VAL A 304 -2.50 -12.43 17.12
N GLY A 305 -1.83 -12.56 15.99
CA GLY A 305 -2.11 -13.62 15.00
C GLY A 305 -3.39 -13.48 14.15
N GLY A 306 -4.01 -12.31 14.08
CA GLY A 306 -5.02 -11.99 13.08
C GLY A 306 -4.39 -11.21 11.92
N GLY A 307 -4.60 -11.63 10.68
CA GLY A 307 -4.28 -10.76 9.53
C GLY A 307 -5.07 -9.43 9.63
N ASP A 308 -4.71 -8.42 8.84
CA ASP A 308 -5.43 -7.14 8.84
C ASP A 308 -6.93 -7.37 8.52
N PHE A 309 -7.81 -7.11 9.48
CA PHE A 309 -9.25 -7.36 9.36
C PHE A 309 -9.89 -6.44 8.31
N ASN A 310 -9.29 -5.28 8.04
CA ASN A 310 -9.71 -4.40 6.95
C ASN A 310 -9.40 -5.01 5.57
N THR A 311 -8.67 -6.14 5.49
CA THR A 311 -8.44 -6.88 4.23
C THR A 311 -9.57 -7.86 3.90
N TRP A 312 -10.53 -8.06 4.81
CA TRP A 312 -11.70 -8.88 4.53
C TRP A 312 -12.51 -8.26 3.38
N ASP A 313 -13.14 -9.10 2.56
CA ASP A 313 -13.82 -8.64 1.35
C ASP A 313 -14.90 -7.60 1.72
N VAL A 314 -14.66 -6.35 1.33
CA VAL A 314 -15.61 -5.25 1.52
C VAL A 314 -16.83 -5.51 0.65
N VAL A 315 -17.90 -5.99 1.27
CA VAL A 315 -19.17 -6.20 0.58
C VAL A 315 -19.90 -4.86 0.49
N ILE A 316 -19.80 -4.21 -0.67
CA ILE A 316 -20.65 -3.08 -1.01
C ILE A 316 -21.93 -3.67 -1.60
N PRO A 317 -23.09 -3.59 -0.93
CA PRO A 317 -24.33 -4.11 -1.45
C PRO A 317 -24.83 -3.21 -2.58
N LEU A 318 -24.20 -3.25 -3.76
CA LEU A 318 -24.72 -2.60 -4.95
C LEU A 318 -25.99 -3.35 -5.35
N ILE A 319 -27.17 -2.82 -4.99
CA ILE A 319 -28.45 -3.33 -5.49
C ILE A 319 -28.53 -2.96 -6.97
N ASN A 320 -27.96 -3.81 -7.81
CA ASN A 320 -28.32 -3.93 -9.22
C ASN A 320 -29.14 -5.21 -9.37
N GLU A 321 -30.18 -5.16 -10.21
CA GLU A 321 -31.18 -6.23 -10.42
C GLU A 321 -30.60 -7.57 -10.92
N ASN A 322 -29.29 -7.70 -11.09
CA ASN A 322 -28.64 -8.94 -11.46
C ASN A 322 -27.50 -9.28 -10.51
N ARG A 323 -27.68 -10.37 -9.76
CA ARG A 323 -26.64 -11.01 -8.96
C ARG A 323 -25.47 -11.43 -9.86
N VAL A 324 -24.27 -10.97 -9.53
CA VAL A 324 -23.04 -11.69 -9.90
C VAL A 324 -22.20 -11.81 -8.63
N PHE A 325 -22.26 -12.98 -8.00
CA PHE A 325 -21.18 -13.40 -7.12
C PHE A 325 -19.92 -13.49 -7.98
N SER A 326 -18.97 -12.58 -7.79
CA SER A 326 -17.63 -12.75 -8.34
C SER A 326 -16.79 -13.43 -7.26
N PRO A 327 -16.58 -14.75 -7.28
CA PRO A 327 -15.51 -15.33 -6.47
C PRO A 327 -14.22 -14.62 -6.88
N VAL A 328 -13.46 -14.14 -5.89
CA VAL A 328 -12.16 -13.51 -6.13
C VAL A 328 -11.31 -14.46 -6.95
N ARG A 329 -11.22 -14.20 -8.26
CA ARG A 329 -10.49 -15.05 -9.19
C ARG A 329 -9.02 -14.80 -8.93
N GLN A 330 -8.38 -15.67 -8.16
CA GLN A 330 -6.93 -15.66 -7.98
C GLN A 330 -6.28 -15.58 -9.37
N PHE A 331 -5.47 -14.54 -9.60
CA PHE A 331 -4.83 -14.32 -10.88
C PHE A 331 -4.00 -15.56 -11.26
N PRO A 332 -4.21 -16.17 -12.44
CA PRO A 332 -3.72 -17.52 -12.72
C PRO A 332 -2.24 -17.48 -13.13
N TRP A 333 -1.34 -17.18 -12.20
CA TRP A 333 0.11 -17.12 -12.43
C TRP A 333 0.65 -18.36 -13.13
N ARG A 334 0.11 -19.54 -12.80
CA ARG A 334 0.47 -20.80 -13.48
C ARG A 334 0.09 -20.81 -14.97
N ALA A 335 -1.03 -20.19 -15.36
CA ALA A 335 -1.43 -20.09 -16.76
C ALA A 335 -0.58 -19.08 -17.52
N VAL A 336 -0.27 -17.94 -16.91
CA VAL A 336 0.60 -16.91 -17.51
C VAL A 336 2.01 -17.46 -17.75
N LEU A 337 2.61 -18.11 -16.75
CA LEU A 337 3.94 -18.73 -16.87
C LEU A 337 3.96 -19.84 -17.92
N ARG A 338 2.90 -20.65 -18.04
CA ARG A 338 2.76 -21.65 -19.11
C ARG A 338 2.68 -20.99 -20.49
N ALA A 339 1.87 -19.94 -20.65
CA ALA A 339 1.72 -19.24 -21.92
C ALA A 339 3.03 -18.57 -22.36
N ALA A 340 3.73 -17.92 -21.44
CA ALA A 340 5.04 -17.33 -21.68
C ALA A 340 6.09 -18.40 -22.07
N GLY A 341 6.10 -19.54 -21.37
CA GLY A 341 6.98 -20.67 -21.71
C GLY A 341 6.70 -21.25 -23.10
N ILE A 342 5.43 -21.42 -23.47
CA ILE A 342 5.04 -21.92 -24.80
C ILE A 342 5.49 -20.94 -25.89
N LEU A 343 5.27 -19.63 -25.70
CA LEU A 343 5.70 -18.60 -26.65
C LEU A 343 7.22 -18.59 -26.83
N ALA A 344 8.00 -18.74 -25.76
CA ALA A 344 9.46 -18.80 -25.83
C ALA A 344 9.95 -20.03 -26.64
N VAL A 345 9.32 -21.19 -26.45
CA VAL A 345 9.63 -22.41 -27.22
C VAL A 345 9.29 -22.22 -28.70
N PHE A 346 8.13 -21.65 -29.02
CA PHE A 346 7.76 -21.35 -30.41
C PHE A 346 8.73 -20.36 -31.09
N ALA A 347 9.11 -19.29 -30.39
CA ALA A 347 10.07 -18.32 -30.90
C ALA A 347 11.43 -18.97 -31.20
N LEU A 348 11.88 -19.88 -30.32
CA LEU A 348 13.12 -20.63 -30.51
C LEU A 348 13.03 -21.58 -31.72
N ILE A 349 11.95 -22.36 -31.84
CA ILE A 349 11.72 -23.24 -33.00
C ILE A 349 11.72 -22.44 -34.31
N LEU A 350 11.01 -21.30 -34.33
CA LEU A 350 10.94 -20.42 -35.50
C LEU A 350 12.33 -19.89 -35.90
N ALA A 351 13.16 -19.49 -34.93
CA ALA A 351 14.53 -19.05 -35.19
C ALA A 351 15.38 -20.14 -35.86
N TYR A 352 15.24 -21.40 -35.44
CA TYR A 352 15.92 -22.54 -36.08
C TYR A 352 15.38 -22.84 -37.48
N ILE A 353 14.06 -22.79 -37.69
CA ILE A 353 13.46 -22.97 -39.01
C ILE A 353 13.99 -21.91 -39.97
N LEU A 354 13.94 -20.63 -39.58
CA LEU A 354 14.44 -19.52 -40.39
C LEU A 354 15.92 -19.70 -40.75
N ARG A 355 16.74 -20.14 -39.80
CA ARG A 355 18.15 -20.45 -40.05
C ARG A 355 18.33 -21.50 -41.14
N TYR A 356 17.72 -22.68 -40.98
CA TYR A 356 17.93 -23.79 -41.90
C TYR A 356 17.30 -23.54 -43.28
N VAL A 357 16.13 -22.89 -43.33
CA VAL A 357 15.50 -22.46 -44.59
C VAL A 357 16.41 -21.48 -45.32
N ARG A 358 17.02 -20.51 -44.61
CA ARG A 358 17.94 -19.55 -45.23
C ARG A 358 19.21 -20.23 -45.74
N GLU A 359 19.81 -21.13 -44.96
CA GLU A 359 20.97 -21.92 -45.40
C GLU A 359 20.64 -22.74 -46.67
N ALA A 360 19.44 -23.33 -46.74
CA ALA A 360 18.97 -24.04 -47.93
C ALA A 360 18.80 -23.12 -49.15
N VAL A 361 18.16 -21.95 -48.97
CA VAL A 361 18.00 -20.95 -50.04
C VAL A 361 19.35 -20.47 -50.57
N LEU A 362 20.31 -20.20 -49.68
CA LEU A 362 21.67 -19.81 -50.06
C LEU A 362 22.41 -20.95 -50.78
N TYR A 363 22.23 -22.19 -50.35
CA TYR A 363 22.80 -23.37 -51.00
C TYR A 363 22.26 -23.56 -52.43
N PHE A 364 20.93 -23.53 -52.62
CA PHE A 364 20.34 -23.61 -53.96
C PHE A 364 20.66 -22.38 -54.82
N GLY A 365 20.80 -21.20 -54.22
CA GLY A 365 21.24 -19.98 -54.90
C GLY A 365 22.68 -20.09 -55.40
N ALA A 366 23.57 -20.73 -54.64
CA ALA A 366 24.95 -20.97 -55.04
C ALA A 366 25.04 -21.87 -56.29
N GLN A 367 24.15 -22.86 -56.42
CA GLN A 367 24.14 -23.78 -57.57
C GLN A 367 23.82 -23.10 -58.92
N ARG A 368 23.32 -21.86 -58.92
CA ARG A 368 23.02 -21.11 -60.16
C ARG A 368 24.27 -20.57 -60.87
N GLY A 369 25.45 -20.64 -60.24
CA GLY A 369 26.71 -20.20 -60.82
C GLY A 369 26.83 -18.68 -61.02
N GLY A 370 27.95 -18.26 -61.61
CA GLY A 370 28.24 -16.87 -61.91
C GLY A 370 28.33 -15.94 -60.69
N ARG A 371 28.12 -14.64 -60.91
CA ARG A 371 28.27 -13.60 -59.86
C ARG A 371 27.26 -13.76 -58.71
N THR A 372 26.02 -14.10 -59.03
CA THR A 372 24.95 -14.29 -58.04
C THR A 372 25.20 -15.54 -57.22
N GLY A 373 25.65 -16.64 -57.84
CA GLY A 373 26.05 -17.86 -57.15
C GLY A 373 27.23 -17.63 -56.21
N ALA A 374 28.23 -16.86 -56.63
CA ALA A 374 29.39 -16.51 -55.79
C ALA A 374 28.98 -15.74 -54.52
N ARG A 375 28.02 -14.81 -54.64
CA ARG A 375 27.46 -14.09 -53.48
C ARG A 375 26.72 -15.02 -52.51
N CYS A 376 25.90 -15.93 -53.02
CA CYS A 376 25.19 -16.90 -52.20
C CYS A 376 26.17 -17.85 -51.48
N LEU A 377 27.22 -18.31 -52.17
CA LEU A 377 28.24 -19.18 -51.61
C LEU A 377 29.07 -18.47 -50.51
N TYR A 378 29.38 -17.20 -50.71
CA TYR A 378 30.07 -16.37 -49.71
C TYR A 378 29.24 -16.16 -48.44
N LEU A 379 27.95 -15.81 -48.57
CA LEU A 379 27.04 -15.66 -47.43
C LEU A 379 26.83 -16.98 -46.68
N LEU A 380 26.72 -18.09 -47.42
CA LEU A 380 26.61 -19.42 -46.83
C LEU A 380 27.87 -19.80 -46.05
N LEU A 381 29.05 -19.45 -46.55
CA LEU A 381 30.31 -19.67 -45.83
C LEU A 381 30.36 -18.86 -44.54
N LEU A 382 30.01 -17.57 -44.58
CA LEU A 382 29.98 -16.72 -43.38
C LEU A 382 29.00 -17.23 -42.31
N ALA A 383 27.81 -17.66 -42.72
CA ALA A 383 26.81 -18.24 -41.82
C ALA A 383 27.34 -19.51 -41.13
N ARG A 384 28.02 -20.37 -41.88
CA ARG A 384 28.62 -21.62 -41.36
C ARG A 384 29.81 -21.36 -40.44
N LEU A 385 30.69 -20.41 -40.79
CA LEU A 385 31.82 -20.03 -39.94
C LEU A 385 31.35 -19.42 -38.62
N ALA A 386 30.32 -18.58 -38.62
CA ALA A 386 29.74 -18.04 -37.39
C ALA A 386 29.04 -19.12 -36.54
N ALA A 387 28.37 -20.09 -37.18
CA ALA A 387 27.82 -21.26 -36.49
C ALA A 387 28.94 -22.12 -35.85
N ASP A 388 30.12 -22.20 -36.48
CA ASP A 388 31.32 -22.85 -35.95
C ASP A 388 32.07 -22.01 -34.88
N GLY A 389 31.50 -20.88 -34.48
CA GLY A 389 32.00 -20.04 -33.38
C GLY A 389 32.99 -18.96 -33.78
N LYS A 390 33.29 -18.79 -35.08
CA LYS A 390 34.11 -17.69 -35.60
C LYS A 390 33.37 -16.34 -35.40
N PRO A 391 34.09 -15.22 -35.20
CA PRO A 391 33.49 -13.90 -35.04
C PRO A 391 32.66 -13.53 -36.26
N ILE A 392 31.55 -12.83 -36.05
CA ILE A 392 30.73 -12.33 -37.16
C ILE A 392 31.51 -11.23 -37.88
N LYS A 393 31.55 -11.27 -39.22
CA LYS A 393 32.24 -10.29 -40.05
C LYS A 393 31.60 -8.90 -39.84
N PRO A 394 32.36 -7.90 -39.39
CA PRO A 394 31.89 -6.53 -39.37
C PRO A 394 31.49 -6.05 -40.77
N ALA A 395 30.44 -5.23 -40.86
CA ALA A 395 29.98 -4.69 -42.14
C ALA A 395 31.07 -3.88 -42.86
N SER A 396 31.96 -3.23 -42.09
CA SER A 396 33.07 -2.40 -42.58
C SER A 396 34.23 -3.17 -43.21
N LYS A 397 34.36 -4.48 -42.97
CA LYS A 397 35.49 -5.27 -43.48
C LYS A 397 35.20 -5.94 -44.82
N THR A 398 36.17 -5.94 -45.72
CA THR A 398 36.10 -6.69 -46.97
C THR A 398 36.21 -8.21 -46.73
N ALA A 399 35.96 -9.01 -47.77
CA ALA A 399 36.13 -10.47 -47.67
C ALA A 399 37.58 -10.87 -47.36
N LEU A 400 38.55 -10.12 -47.90
CA LEU A 400 39.99 -10.33 -47.69
C LEU A 400 40.40 -9.93 -46.26
N GLU A 401 40.03 -8.73 -45.82
CA GLU A 401 40.32 -8.25 -44.44
C GLU A 401 39.68 -9.12 -43.35
N TYR A 402 38.54 -9.75 -43.65
CA TYR A 402 37.93 -10.71 -42.74
C TYR A 402 38.67 -12.04 -42.71
N ALA A 403 39.21 -12.50 -43.85
CA ALA A 403 40.01 -13.71 -43.90
C ALA A 403 41.35 -13.56 -43.15
N GLU A 404 41.94 -12.35 -43.15
CA GLU A 404 43.18 -12.03 -42.42
C GLU A 404 43.05 -12.02 -40.89
N LEU A 405 41.82 -11.95 -40.35
CA LEU A 405 41.58 -12.02 -38.90
C LEU A 405 41.88 -13.39 -38.27
N PHE A 406 42.24 -14.38 -39.09
CA PHE A 406 42.51 -15.75 -38.66
C PHE A 406 43.94 -16.18 -39.03
N PRO A 407 44.98 -15.73 -38.32
CA PRO A 407 46.35 -16.18 -38.58
C PRO A 407 46.70 -17.45 -37.77
N GLY A 408 47.25 -18.47 -38.44
CA GLY A 408 48.01 -19.55 -37.80
C GLY A 408 47.28 -20.87 -37.50
N MET A 409 46.15 -21.18 -38.14
CA MET A 409 45.53 -22.51 -38.09
C MET A 409 45.59 -23.21 -39.46
N SER A 410 45.75 -24.53 -39.46
CA SER A 410 46.00 -25.39 -40.63
C SER A 410 44.84 -25.54 -41.64
N GLY A 411 44.06 -24.47 -41.87
CA GLY A 411 43.04 -24.33 -42.91
C GLY A 411 42.91 -22.91 -43.50
N ASP A 412 43.81 -21.99 -43.16
CA ASP A 412 43.67 -20.54 -43.47
C ASP A 412 44.10 -20.15 -44.90
N SER A 413 44.91 -20.96 -45.60
CA SER A 413 45.25 -20.69 -47.01
C SER A 413 44.02 -20.71 -47.92
N HIS A 414 43.06 -21.59 -47.60
CA HIS A 414 41.83 -21.75 -48.37
C HIS A 414 40.85 -20.60 -48.14
N LEU A 415 40.80 -20.01 -46.93
CA LEU A 415 39.92 -18.87 -46.64
C LEU A 415 40.38 -17.60 -47.37
N LEU A 416 41.69 -17.36 -47.42
CA LEU A 416 42.29 -16.27 -48.18
C LEU A 416 42.12 -16.48 -49.70
N ALA A 417 42.37 -17.71 -50.18
CA ALA A 417 42.13 -18.06 -51.59
C ALA A 417 40.66 -17.89 -51.99
N PHE A 418 39.73 -18.32 -51.13
CA PHE A 418 38.29 -18.13 -51.32
C PHE A 418 37.91 -16.65 -51.35
N ALA A 419 38.43 -15.83 -50.43
CA ALA A 419 38.18 -14.39 -50.39
C ALA A 419 38.73 -13.65 -51.62
N SER A 420 39.90 -14.05 -52.13
CA SER A 420 40.50 -13.51 -53.36
C SER A 420 39.65 -13.86 -54.58
N LEU A 421 39.32 -15.14 -54.77
CA LEU A 421 38.48 -15.62 -55.87
C LEU A 421 37.08 -14.99 -55.85
N TYR A 422 36.50 -14.81 -54.66
CA TYR A 422 35.22 -14.14 -54.50
C TYR A 422 35.30 -12.66 -54.90
N SER A 423 36.38 -11.97 -54.50
CA SER A 423 36.59 -10.55 -54.82
C SER A 423 36.81 -10.36 -56.32
N GLU A 424 37.58 -11.25 -56.97
CA GLU A 424 37.73 -11.30 -58.43
C GLU A 424 36.37 -11.50 -59.12
N LEU A 425 35.62 -12.52 -58.74
CA LEU A 425 34.31 -12.83 -59.33
C LEU A 425 33.30 -11.69 -59.18
N ARG A 426 33.37 -10.94 -58.08
CA ARG A 426 32.44 -9.86 -57.77
C ARG A 426 32.75 -8.56 -58.48
N TRP A 427 34.03 -8.19 -58.60
CA TRP A 427 34.44 -6.85 -59.01
C TRP A 427 35.23 -6.78 -60.31
N ARG A 428 35.83 -7.87 -60.77
CA ARG A 428 36.54 -7.91 -62.05
C ARG A 428 35.55 -8.05 -63.22
N GLU A 429 35.80 -7.32 -64.29
CA GLU A 429 35.13 -7.53 -65.58
C GLU A 429 35.78 -8.69 -66.33
N PHE A 430 34.97 -9.63 -66.77
CA PHE A 430 35.41 -10.82 -67.52
C PHE A 430 34.89 -10.71 -68.95
N GLY A 431 35.76 -10.96 -69.93
CA GLY A 431 35.41 -10.92 -71.35
C GLY A 431 34.72 -12.19 -71.86
N ASP A 432 34.83 -13.31 -71.14
CA ASP A 432 34.29 -14.61 -71.52
C ASP A 432 33.55 -15.28 -70.33
N ARG A 433 32.37 -15.85 -70.59
CA ARG A 433 31.59 -16.62 -69.60
C ARG A 433 32.33 -17.89 -69.15
N ALA A 434 33.12 -18.51 -70.01
CA ALA A 434 33.88 -19.71 -69.66
C ALA A 434 34.92 -19.44 -68.55
N GLU A 435 35.47 -18.23 -68.51
CA GLU A 435 36.41 -17.80 -67.45
C GLU A 435 35.69 -17.64 -66.10
N ILE A 436 34.48 -17.07 -66.09
CA ILE A 436 33.64 -16.93 -64.89
C ILE A 436 33.31 -18.31 -64.31
N ASP A 437 32.91 -19.27 -65.14
CA ASP A 437 32.54 -20.61 -64.70
C ASP A 437 33.75 -21.41 -64.21
N ASN A 438 34.95 -21.17 -64.75
CA ASN A 438 36.18 -21.75 -64.23
C ASN A 438 36.54 -21.18 -62.85
N ARG A 439 36.49 -19.86 -62.69
CA ARG A 439 36.74 -19.18 -61.41
C ARG A 439 35.71 -19.58 -60.35
N PHE A 440 34.45 -19.73 -60.73
CA PHE A 440 33.40 -20.20 -59.82
C PHE A 440 33.63 -21.65 -59.37
N ARG A 441 34.05 -22.55 -60.26
CA ARG A 441 34.43 -23.93 -59.88
C ARG A 441 35.61 -23.99 -58.92
N LEU A 442 36.60 -23.10 -59.09
CA LEU A 442 37.70 -22.95 -58.13
C LEU A 442 37.18 -22.45 -56.77
N LEU A 443 36.28 -21.47 -56.76
CA LEU A 443 35.64 -20.96 -55.54
C LEU A 443 34.85 -22.06 -54.79
N GLU A 444 34.12 -22.93 -55.50
CA GLU A 444 33.42 -24.08 -54.91
C GLU A 444 34.36 -25.14 -54.34
N ARG A 445 35.55 -25.30 -54.92
CA ARG A 445 36.58 -26.20 -54.41
C ARG A 445 37.12 -25.69 -53.08
N GLU A 446 37.54 -24.43 -53.03
CA GLU A 446 38.01 -23.78 -51.81
C GLU A 446 36.96 -23.81 -50.69
N TYR A 447 35.68 -23.56 -51.03
CA TYR A 447 34.57 -23.70 -50.09
C TYR A 447 34.47 -25.09 -49.45
N ARG A 448 34.59 -26.16 -50.26
CA ARG A 448 34.54 -27.55 -49.77
C ARG A 448 35.74 -27.87 -48.88
N ASP A 449 36.92 -27.37 -49.24
CA ASP A 449 38.15 -27.60 -48.49
C ASP A 449 38.10 -26.89 -47.12
N ILE A 450 37.57 -25.66 -47.05
CA ILE A 450 37.32 -24.95 -45.78
C ILE A 450 36.36 -25.73 -44.88
N LEU A 451 35.28 -26.29 -45.44
CA LEU A 451 34.32 -27.09 -44.68
C LEU A 451 34.92 -28.41 -44.20
N ALA A 452 35.72 -29.08 -45.03
CA ALA A 452 36.42 -30.30 -44.65
C ALA A 452 37.43 -30.06 -43.52
N ALA A 453 38.14 -28.93 -43.56
CA ALA A 453 39.09 -28.52 -42.52
C ALA A 453 38.39 -28.18 -41.18
N THR A 454 37.23 -27.53 -41.24
CA THR A 454 36.44 -27.17 -40.04
C THR A 454 35.69 -28.35 -39.42
N GLN A 455 35.29 -29.36 -40.19
CA GLN A 455 34.53 -30.52 -39.70
C GLN A 455 35.34 -31.58 -38.91
N ARG A 456 36.67 -31.49 -38.86
CA ARG A 456 37.56 -32.53 -38.29
C ARG A 456 37.68 -32.60 -36.76
N LYS A 457 36.84 -31.90 -35.97
CA LYS A 457 37.03 -31.81 -34.51
C LYS A 457 35.79 -32.20 -33.67
N GLY A 458 35.59 -33.49 -33.41
CA GLY A 458 34.80 -34.03 -32.28
C GLY A 458 33.26 -33.87 -32.30
N ILE A 459 32.55 -34.79 -31.61
CA ILE A 459 31.06 -34.81 -31.50
C ILE A 459 30.52 -33.53 -30.85
N LEU A 460 31.22 -32.99 -29.85
CA LEU A 460 30.80 -31.79 -29.11
C LEU A 460 30.69 -30.55 -30.00
N LYS A 461 31.64 -30.34 -30.94
CA LYS A 461 31.60 -29.18 -31.84
C LYS A 461 30.53 -29.31 -32.92
N ARG A 462 30.19 -30.54 -33.33
CA ARG A 462 29.04 -30.79 -34.21
C ARG A 462 27.72 -30.43 -33.53
N LEU A 463 27.56 -30.75 -32.24
CA LEU A 463 26.39 -30.36 -31.46
C LEU A 463 26.32 -28.84 -31.28
N ILE A 464 27.43 -28.17 -30.93
CA ILE A 464 27.51 -26.71 -30.81
C ILE A 464 27.09 -26.03 -32.12
N ARG A 465 27.56 -26.54 -33.27
CA ARG A 465 27.18 -26.03 -34.59
C ARG A 465 25.70 -26.19 -34.89
N ILE A 466 25.09 -27.32 -34.52
CA ILE A 466 23.65 -27.58 -34.71
C ILE A 466 22.83 -26.59 -33.88
N PHE A 467 23.21 -26.35 -32.62
CA PHE A 467 22.48 -25.47 -31.70
C PHE A 467 22.91 -23.98 -31.73
N SER A 468 23.76 -23.56 -32.67
CA SER A 468 24.24 -22.17 -32.75
C SER A 468 23.36 -21.29 -33.64
N LEU A 469 22.63 -20.34 -33.05
CA LEU A 469 21.85 -19.35 -33.80
C LEU A 469 22.69 -18.19 -34.38
N ARG A 470 24.02 -18.18 -34.18
CA ARG A 470 24.91 -17.09 -34.65
C ARG A 470 24.93 -16.92 -36.17
N GLY A 471 24.59 -17.97 -36.92
CA GLY A 471 24.46 -17.91 -38.38
C GLY A 471 23.31 -17.00 -38.87
N LEU A 472 22.34 -16.68 -37.99
CA LEU A 472 21.26 -15.74 -38.30
C LEU A 472 21.73 -14.30 -38.50
N ALA A 473 22.95 -13.95 -38.10
CA ALA A 473 23.52 -12.62 -38.37
C ALA A 473 23.71 -12.32 -39.87
N TYR A 474 23.63 -13.35 -40.71
CA TYR A 474 23.67 -13.24 -42.17
C TYR A 474 22.34 -13.63 -42.82
N LEU A 475 21.24 -13.54 -42.04
CA LEU A 475 19.87 -13.58 -42.54
C LEU A 475 19.68 -12.59 -43.69
#